data_AF-A0A4Y8CA52-F1
#
_entry.id   AF-A0A4Y8CA52-F1
#
_cell.length_a   1.000
_cell.length_b   1.000
_cell.length_c   1.000
_cell.angle_alpha   90.00
_cell.angle_beta   90.00
_cell.angle_gamma   90.00
#
_symmetry.space_group_name_H-M   'P 1'
#
loop_
_entity.id
_entity.type
_entity.pdbx_description
1 polymer ?
#
loop_
_entity_poly.entity_id
_entity_poly.type
_entity_poly.pdbx_seq_one_letter_code
_entity_poly.pdbx_strand_id
1 'polypeptide(L)'
;IVLNSLMAYSVLLEKKPDLSSKFALGHSLGEFSALAVNGAFDFLEALSLVNKRGLFMQEDCAKVEAGMMVVLGLDDEKVEELCQKAQKENKQIFAANYNCDGQIVVAGLKPDLASYESVFKEAGA
;
A
#
# COMPACT_ATOMS: atom_id res chain seq x y z
N ILE A 1 -5.73 11.21 5.59
CA ILE A 1 -4.84 10.31 6.37
C ILE A 1 -3.65 11.09 6.93
N VAL A 2 -2.72 11.58 6.10
CA VAL A 2 -1.51 12.30 6.58
C VAL A 2 -1.81 13.45 7.53
N LEU A 3 -2.69 14.38 7.14
CA LEU A 3 -3.10 15.51 8.00
C LEU A 3 -3.55 15.05 9.39
N ASN A 4 -4.41 14.03 9.43
CA ASN A 4 -4.94 13.49 10.67
C ASN A 4 -3.83 12.87 11.54
N SER A 5 -2.92 12.10 10.93
CA SER A 5 -1.78 11.51 11.64
C SER A 5 -0.85 12.57 12.23
N LEU A 6 -0.53 13.61 11.47
CA LEU A 6 0.34 14.68 11.93
C LEU A 6 -0.30 15.51 13.04
N MET A 7 -1.60 15.84 12.93
CA MET A 7 -2.34 16.49 14.01
C MET A 7 -2.36 15.66 15.30
N ALA A 8 -2.62 14.35 15.18
CA ALA A 8 -2.61 13.45 16.33
C ALA A 8 -1.21 13.39 16.99
N TYR A 9 -0.16 13.39 16.18
CA TYR A 9 1.22 13.45 16.66
C TYR A 9 1.54 14.77 17.37
N SER A 10 1.12 15.92 16.83
CA SER A 10 1.30 17.22 17.48
C SER A 10 0.66 17.26 18.87
N VAL A 11 -0.61 16.82 18.97
CA VAL A 11 -1.32 16.75 20.26
C VAL A 11 -0.64 15.77 21.22
N LEU A 12 -0.08 14.67 20.71
CA LEU A 12 0.67 13.71 21.54
C LEU A 12 1.93 14.34 22.14
N LEU A 13 2.69 15.10 21.34
CA LEU A 13 3.89 15.80 21.83
C LEU A 13 3.55 16.93 22.80
N GLU A 14 2.44 17.66 22.59
CA GLU A 14 1.97 18.66 23.56
C GLU A 14 1.67 18.03 24.93
N LYS A 15 1.06 16.84 24.95
CA LYS A 15 0.73 16.13 26.18
C LYS A 15 1.90 15.37 26.79
N LYS A 16 2.90 15.01 25.98
CA LYS A 16 4.08 14.24 26.38
C LYS A 16 5.33 14.81 25.69
N PRO A 17 5.83 15.96 26.16
CA PRO A 17 6.97 16.64 25.53
C PRO A 17 8.27 15.81 25.57
N ASP A 18 8.39 14.91 26.55
CA ASP A 18 9.56 14.02 26.69
C ASP A 18 9.45 12.72 25.87
N LEU A 19 8.38 12.54 25.09
CA LEU A 19 8.21 11.35 24.26
C LEU A 19 9.24 11.35 23.12
N SER A 20 10.12 10.36 23.11
CA SER A 20 11.10 10.13 22.06
C SER A 20 10.84 8.79 21.38
N SER A 21 10.47 8.81 20.09
CA SER A 21 10.39 7.61 19.26
C SER A 21 11.77 7.22 18.75
N LYS A 22 12.11 5.93 18.82
CA LYS A 22 13.32 5.39 18.18
C LYS A 22 13.14 5.09 16.70
N PHE A 23 11.91 4.80 16.29
CA PHE A 23 11.53 4.48 14.93
C PHE A 23 10.17 5.11 14.61
N ALA A 24 9.99 5.54 13.36
CA ALA A 24 8.69 5.86 12.80
C ALA A 24 8.52 5.04 11.53
N LEU A 25 7.38 4.37 11.41
CA LEU A 25 7.04 3.50 10.29
C LEU A 25 5.68 3.95 9.75
N GLY A 26 5.51 3.84 8.44
CA GLY A 26 4.26 4.19 7.79
C GLY A 26 4.01 3.29 6.58
N HIS A 27 2.77 2.84 6.43
CA HIS A 27 2.36 1.99 5.33
C HIS A 27 1.77 2.83 4.20
N SER A 28 2.30 2.68 2.97
CA SER A 28 1.83 3.40 1.77
C SER A 28 1.74 4.91 2.03
N LEU A 29 0.56 5.51 1.98
CA LEU A 29 0.38 6.94 2.26
C LEU A 29 0.85 7.36 3.66
N GLY A 30 0.88 6.44 4.63
CA GLY A 30 1.35 6.70 5.99
C GLY A 30 2.86 6.94 6.09
N GLU A 31 3.66 6.50 5.10
CA GLU A 31 5.11 6.73 5.07
C GLU A 31 5.44 8.21 5.12
N PHE A 32 4.66 9.05 4.43
CA PHE A 32 4.81 10.50 4.46
C PHE A 32 4.62 11.10 5.85
N SER A 33 3.69 10.55 6.64
CA SER A 33 3.53 10.95 8.04
C SER A 33 4.78 10.58 8.85
N ALA A 34 5.30 9.37 8.67
CA ALA A 34 6.49 8.87 9.38
C ALA A 34 7.75 9.67 9.03
N LEU A 35 7.91 10.04 7.76
CA LEU A 35 9.00 10.88 7.28
C LEU A 35 8.89 12.32 7.81
N ALA A 36 7.69 12.91 7.79
CA ALA A 36 7.48 14.27 8.27
C ALA A 36 7.74 14.42 9.77
N VAL A 37 7.31 13.47 10.61
CA VAL A 37 7.59 13.53 12.07
C VAL A 37 9.07 13.34 12.40
N ASN A 38 9.85 12.73 11.50
CA ASN A 38 11.30 12.61 11.59
C ASN A 38 12.05 13.76 10.91
N GLY A 39 11.35 14.80 10.43
CA GLY A 39 11.96 16.01 9.88
C GLY A 39 12.45 15.90 8.44
N ALA A 40 12.01 14.91 7.66
CA ALA A 40 12.36 14.83 6.24
C ALA A 40 11.70 15.94 5.40
N PHE A 41 10.50 16.37 5.81
CA PHE A 41 9.73 17.47 5.23
C PHE A 41 9.01 18.21 6.36
N ASP A 42 8.68 19.48 6.15
CA ASP A 42 7.76 20.17 7.04
C ASP A 42 6.30 19.69 6.83
N PHE A 43 5.41 20.14 7.72
CA PHE A 43 4.00 19.75 7.73
C PHE A 43 3.27 20.11 6.43
N LEU A 44 3.52 21.30 5.88
CA LEU A 44 2.83 21.77 4.66
C LEU A 44 3.42 21.12 3.41
N GLU A 45 4.73 20.90 3.39
CA GLU A 45 5.41 20.15 2.34
C GLU A 45 4.89 18.71 2.24
N ALA A 46 4.75 18.02 3.38
CA ALA A 46 4.19 16.67 3.41
C ALA A 46 2.78 16.63 2.80
N LEU A 47 1.92 17.61 3.13
CA LEU A 47 0.57 17.73 2.57
C LEU A 47 0.58 18.02 1.06
N SER A 48 1.46 18.92 0.61
CA SER A 48 1.62 19.23 -0.81
C SER A 48 2.09 18.02 -1.62
N LEU A 49 3.06 17.28 -1.09
CA LEU A 49 3.60 16.07 -1.72
C LEU A 49 2.53 14.98 -1.86
N VAL A 50 1.78 14.70 -0.80
CA VAL A 50 0.74 13.66 -0.89
C VAL A 50 -0.44 14.05 -1.77
N ASN A 51 -0.76 15.35 -1.84
CA ASN A 51 -1.76 15.85 -2.77
C ASN A 51 -1.31 15.61 -4.23
N LYS A 52 -0.08 16.03 -4.58
CA LYS A 52 0.50 15.79 -5.91
C LYS A 52 0.58 14.30 -6.24
N ARG A 53 1.05 13.47 -5.31
CA ARG A 53 1.08 12.01 -5.46
C ARG A 53 -0.31 11.46 -5.78
N GLY A 54 -1.33 11.89 -5.04
CA GLY A 54 -2.72 11.47 -5.27
C GLY A 54 -3.22 11.87 -6.66
N LEU A 55 -2.94 13.09 -7.10
CA LEU A 55 -3.30 13.57 -8.44
C LEU A 55 -2.63 12.74 -9.54
N PHE A 56 -1.31 12.54 -9.46
CA PHE A 56 -0.57 11.77 -10.46
C PHE A 56 -1.01 10.30 -10.50
N MET A 57 -1.25 9.68 -9.34
CA MET A 57 -1.82 8.33 -9.27
C MET A 57 -3.21 8.28 -9.92
N GLN A 58 -4.07 9.27 -9.65
CA GLN A 58 -5.41 9.32 -10.22
C GLN A 58 -5.38 9.52 -11.74
N GLU A 59 -4.48 10.37 -12.24
CA GLU A 59 -4.27 10.60 -13.67
C GLU A 59 -3.82 9.33 -14.38
N ASP A 60 -2.93 8.55 -13.76
CA ASP A 60 -2.42 7.32 -14.37
C ASP A 60 -3.45 6.18 -14.30
N CYS A 61 -4.08 5.99 -13.14
CA CYS A 61 -5.17 5.03 -12.97
C CYS A 61 -6.40 5.33 -13.86
N ALA A 62 -6.59 6.57 -14.32
CA ALA A 62 -7.67 6.89 -15.26
C ALA A 62 -7.44 6.33 -16.67
N LYS A 63 -6.19 5.99 -17.03
CA LYS A 63 -5.83 5.47 -18.36
C LYS A 63 -5.99 3.96 -18.48
N VAL A 64 -6.10 3.27 -17.33
CA VAL A 64 -6.01 1.81 -17.26
C VAL A 64 -7.03 1.30 -16.26
N GLU A 65 -7.73 0.21 -16.58
CA GLU A 65 -8.66 -0.42 -15.63
C GLU A 65 -7.89 -1.23 -14.58
N ALA A 66 -7.18 -0.55 -13.68
CA ALA A 66 -6.40 -1.15 -12.62
C ALA A 66 -7.26 -1.48 -11.38
N GLY A 67 -6.85 -2.49 -10.63
CA GLY A 67 -7.50 -2.92 -9.40
C GLY A 67 -6.56 -3.67 -8.47
N MET A 68 -7.13 -4.10 -7.35
CA MET A 68 -6.45 -4.89 -6.31
C MET A 68 -7.40 -5.96 -5.77
N MET A 69 -6.85 -7.10 -5.35
CA MET A 69 -7.53 -8.17 -4.64
C MET A 69 -6.70 -8.57 -3.42
N VAL A 70 -7.37 -8.91 -2.32
CA VAL A 70 -6.70 -9.46 -1.13
C VAL A 70 -6.75 -10.97 -1.21
N VAL A 71 -5.58 -11.59 -1.14
CA VAL A 71 -5.38 -13.05 -1.04
C VAL A 71 -5.09 -13.36 0.42
N LEU A 72 -5.89 -14.25 1.00
CA LEU A 72 -5.76 -14.70 2.38
C LEU A 72 -5.28 -16.15 2.42
N GLY A 73 -4.65 -16.59 3.52
CA GLY A 73 -4.37 -18.01 3.77
C GLY A 73 -3.24 -18.66 2.95
N LEU A 74 -2.70 -17.98 1.94
CA LEU A 74 -1.53 -18.43 1.18
C LEU A 74 -0.25 -17.76 1.67
N ASP A 75 0.86 -18.49 1.63
CA ASP A 75 2.19 -17.93 1.89
C ASP A 75 2.71 -17.06 0.73
N ASP A 76 3.77 -16.31 1.00
CA ASP A 76 4.38 -15.36 0.08
C ASP A 76 4.84 -16.06 -1.21
N GLU A 77 5.53 -17.19 -1.06
CA GLU A 77 6.06 -17.96 -2.18
C GLU A 77 4.94 -18.48 -3.09
N LYS A 78 3.80 -18.92 -2.54
CA LYS A 78 2.70 -19.43 -3.35
C LYS A 78 2.02 -18.32 -4.13
N VAL A 79 1.80 -17.16 -3.52
CA VAL A 79 1.22 -16.01 -4.22
C VAL A 79 2.15 -15.52 -5.33
N GLU A 80 3.45 -15.46 -5.08
CA GLU A 80 4.45 -15.12 -6.08
C GLU A 80 4.46 -16.11 -7.26
N GLU A 81 4.40 -17.42 -6.98
CA GLU A 81 4.31 -18.46 -8.01
C GLU A 81 3.07 -18.24 -8.91
N LEU A 82 1.92 -17.96 -8.31
CA LEU A 82 0.67 -17.72 -9.03
C LEU A 82 0.71 -16.42 -9.85
N CYS A 83 1.30 -15.34 -9.32
CA CYS A 83 1.53 -14.11 -10.08
C CYS A 83 2.47 -14.35 -11.27
N GLN A 84 3.57 -15.09 -11.09
CA GLN A 84 4.48 -15.45 -12.18
C GLN A 84 3.80 -16.33 -13.24
N LYS A 85 2.94 -17.26 -12.82
CA LYS A 85 2.12 -18.06 -13.74
C LYS A 85 1.17 -17.17 -14.54
N ALA A 86 0.49 -16.23 -13.89
CA ALA A 86 -0.38 -15.27 -14.57
C ALA A 86 0.38 -14.46 -15.62
N GLN A 87 1.58 -13.98 -15.30
CA GLN A 87 2.43 -13.22 -16.22
C GLN A 87 2.86 -14.05 -17.44
N LYS A 88 3.17 -15.34 -17.27
CA LYS A 88 3.44 -16.27 -18.39
C LYS A 88 2.20 -16.48 -19.29
N GLU A 89 1.00 -16.30 -18.75
CA GLU A 89 -0.26 -16.30 -19.49
C GLU A 89 -0.62 -14.91 -20.07
N ASN A 90 0.32 -13.96 -20.08
CA ASN A 90 0.15 -12.57 -20.52
C ASN A 90 -0.85 -11.75 -19.67
N LYS A 91 -1.06 -12.12 -18.41
CA LYS A 91 -1.90 -11.36 -17.47
C LYS A 91 -1.05 -10.43 -16.60
N GLN A 92 -1.53 -9.23 -16.38
CA GLN A 92 -0.91 -8.20 -15.55
C GLN A 92 -1.38 -8.34 -14.11
N ILE A 93 -0.77 -9.26 -13.37
CA ILE A 93 -1.04 -9.51 -11.95
C ILE A 93 0.28 -9.57 -11.19
N PHE A 94 0.38 -8.82 -10.10
CA PHE A 94 1.59 -8.65 -9.32
C PHE A 94 1.27 -8.68 -7.82
N ALA A 95 2.11 -9.32 -7.00
CA ALA A 95 2.07 -9.12 -5.57
C ALA A 95 2.46 -7.66 -5.27
N ALA A 96 1.62 -6.96 -4.51
CA ALA A 96 1.73 -5.52 -4.29
C ALA A 96 1.99 -5.17 -2.82
N ASN A 97 1.33 -5.84 -1.88
CA ASN A 97 1.54 -5.60 -0.45
C ASN A 97 1.60 -6.91 0.33
N TYR A 98 2.71 -7.12 1.04
CA TYR A 98 2.89 -8.21 2.00
C TYR A 98 2.53 -7.66 3.38
N ASN A 99 1.26 -7.80 3.77
CA ASN A 99 0.73 -7.09 4.94
C ASN A 99 1.00 -7.83 6.24
N CYS A 100 0.83 -9.16 6.23
CA CYS A 100 1.19 -10.08 7.30
C CYS A 100 1.21 -11.50 6.76
N ASP A 101 1.67 -12.45 7.56
CA ASP A 101 1.60 -13.89 7.24
C ASP A 101 0.20 -14.26 6.77
N GLY A 102 0.11 -14.84 5.58
CA GLY A 102 -1.17 -15.24 5.00
C GLY A 102 -2.06 -14.08 4.52
N GLN A 103 -1.55 -12.86 4.34
CA GLN A 103 -2.30 -11.74 3.77
C GLN A 103 -1.46 -10.94 2.78
N ILE A 104 -1.77 -11.12 1.50
CA ILE A 104 -1.09 -10.44 0.41
C ILE A 104 -2.10 -9.73 -0.48
N VAL A 105 -1.85 -8.47 -0.79
CA VAL A 105 -2.59 -7.75 -1.83
C VAL A 105 -1.93 -8.04 -3.16
N VAL A 106 -2.70 -8.53 -4.12
CA VAL A 106 -2.29 -8.56 -5.53
C VAL A 106 -2.93 -7.40 -6.28
N ALA A 107 -2.16 -6.74 -7.14
CA ALA A 107 -2.60 -5.61 -7.96
C ALA A 107 -2.40 -5.93 -9.44
N GLY A 108 -3.20 -5.30 -10.30
CA GLY A 108 -3.20 -5.65 -11.71
C GLY A 108 -4.32 -5.00 -12.50
N LEU A 109 -4.48 -5.45 -13.74
CA LEU A 109 -5.67 -5.12 -14.53
C LEU A 109 -6.89 -5.84 -13.94
N LYS A 110 -8.03 -5.14 -13.79
CA LYS A 110 -9.25 -5.75 -13.24
C LYS A 110 -9.70 -7.00 -14.00
N PRO A 111 -9.70 -7.03 -15.35
CA PRO A 111 -10.07 -8.24 -16.09
C PRO A 111 -9.15 -9.42 -15.78
N ASP A 112 -7.85 -9.16 -15.65
CA ASP A 112 -6.86 -10.18 -15.34
C ASP A 112 -7.05 -10.72 -13.93
N LEU A 113 -7.20 -9.84 -12.94
CA LEU A 113 -7.49 -10.19 -11.55
C LEU A 113 -8.76 -11.03 -11.44
N ALA A 114 -9.84 -10.61 -12.10
CA ALA A 114 -11.10 -11.35 -12.12
C ALA A 114 -10.93 -12.75 -12.76
N SER A 115 -10.13 -12.86 -13.82
CA SER A 115 -9.85 -14.15 -14.48
C SER A 115 -9.01 -15.12 -13.63
N TYR A 116 -8.32 -14.62 -12.60
CA TYR A 116 -7.44 -15.41 -11.73
C TYR A 116 -8.01 -15.66 -10.34
N GLU A 117 -9.18 -15.09 -10.02
CA GLU A 117 -9.82 -15.27 -8.72
C GLU A 117 -10.00 -16.75 -8.35
N SER A 118 -10.49 -17.57 -9.29
CA SER A 118 -10.69 -19.00 -9.05
C SER A 118 -9.36 -19.73 -8.82
N VAL A 119 -8.29 -19.32 -9.52
CA VAL A 119 -6.96 -19.93 -9.39
C VAL A 119 -6.40 -19.73 -7.99
N PHE A 120 -6.55 -18.53 -7.42
CA PHE A 120 -6.14 -18.28 -6.03
C PHE A 120 -6.99 -19.10 -5.03
N LYS A 121 -8.31 -19.14 -5.21
CA LYS A 121 -9.20 -19.93 -4.34
C LYS A 121 -8.91 -21.42 -4.38
N GLU A 122 -8.71 -21.98 -5.58
CA GLU A 122 -8.37 -23.39 -5.77
C GLU A 122 -7.00 -23.75 -5.18
N ALA A 123 -6.09 -22.77 -5.07
CA ALA A 123 -4.80 -22.92 -4.41
C ALA A 123 -4.88 -22.88 -2.87
N GLY A 124 -6.04 -22.53 -2.29
CA GLY A 124 -6.27 -22.50 -0.84
C GLY A 124 -6.44 -21.10 -0.24
N ALA A 125 -6.69 -20.07 -1.07
CA ALA A 125 -6.97 -18.72 -0.59
C ALA A 125 -8.39 -18.51 -0.02
#